data_AF-A0AB34IHL7-F1
#
_entry.id   AF-A0AB34IHL7-F1
#
_cell.length_a   1.000
_cell.length_b   1.000
_cell.length_c   1.000
_cell.angle_alpha   90.00
_cell.angle_beta   90.00
_cell.angle_gamma   90.00
#
_symmetry.space_group_name_H-M   'P 1'
#
loop_
_entity.id
_entity.type
_entity.pdbx_description
1 polymer ?
#
loop_
_entity_poly.entity_id
_entity_poly.type
_entity_poly.pdbx_seq_one_letter_code
_entity_poly.pdbx_strand_id
1 'polypeptide(L)'
;MAALGPLVLFALLVVLLLLERCIARLLRRLSPPLPPSPPAATTPPQCSSLSWDEVMPLGALPAQMAEAVSASQHAKARAAGEQFAALDAAIASCDDTLHFTSVADAHARLALSLAFADGLLYFSTRCAAFPLGLLPSLTILHEFDLILAWLPPLIRSQVDHIRVAHSFAPNDQLVASRIRGFGPIPGIDDVWNFVVFRAGAALVVHVEDPPRGATTFRKFALPPPPHGYSRLHGLLVVAHATPSRAPTPPYARLDVAFVGKVFFPVPRWLLPTPIIRWFVPFVLRLVWPMVFRLNGILADARVQRRVQSDVDGFYAALERQLPAFGSFAAEETAKC
;
A
#
# COMPACT_ATOMS: atom_id res chain seq x y z
N MET A 1 -1.62 -4.33 5.98
CA MET A 1 -0.96 -3.01 5.89
C MET A 1 0.36 -3.05 5.14
N ALA A 2 0.56 -4.10 4.37
CA ALA A 2 0.75 -3.86 2.95
C ALA A 2 -0.43 -3.11 2.27
N ALA A 3 -1.55 -2.81 2.97
CA ALA A 3 -2.55 -1.76 2.70
C ALA A 3 -2.05 -0.35 2.87
N LEU A 4 -0.84 -0.14 3.37
CA LEU A 4 -0.22 1.15 3.23
C LEU A 4 0.39 1.31 1.85
N GLY A 5 0.81 0.25 1.16
CA GLY A 5 1.31 0.36 -0.22
C GLY A 5 0.26 0.96 -1.15
N PRO A 6 -0.92 0.36 -1.33
CA PRO A 6 -2.00 0.90 -2.17
C PRO A 6 -2.71 2.11 -1.59
N LEU A 7 -2.75 2.33 -0.27
CA LEU A 7 -3.42 3.51 0.34
C LEU A 7 -2.46 4.69 0.48
N VAL A 8 -1.14 4.47 0.53
CA VAL A 8 -0.08 5.48 0.34
C VAL A 8 0.21 5.68 -1.14
N LEU A 9 0.03 4.69 -2.02
CA LEU A 9 0.06 4.85 -3.49
C LEU A 9 -1.22 5.52 -3.98
N PHE A 10 -2.40 5.19 -3.44
CA PHE A 10 -3.66 5.89 -3.68
C PHE A 10 -3.69 7.23 -2.96
N ALA A 11 -3.13 7.35 -1.75
CA ALA A 11 -2.87 8.67 -1.17
C ALA A 11 -1.92 9.40 -2.09
N LEU A 12 -0.74 8.91 -2.47
CA LEU A 12 0.19 9.51 -3.44
C LEU A 12 -0.50 9.82 -4.77
N LEU A 13 -1.38 8.99 -5.30
CA LEU A 13 -2.08 9.18 -6.58
C LEU A 13 -3.17 10.23 -6.44
N VAL A 14 -3.96 10.19 -5.36
CA VAL A 14 -4.91 11.24 -4.95
C VAL A 14 -4.18 12.53 -4.59
N VAL A 15 -2.98 12.43 -4.06
CA VAL A 15 -2.08 13.50 -3.61
C VAL A 15 -1.36 14.08 -4.81
N LEU A 16 -1.06 13.32 -5.85
CA LEU A 16 -0.58 13.72 -7.17
C LEU A 16 -1.71 14.38 -7.98
N LEU A 17 -2.93 13.83 -7.93
CA LEU A 17 -4.15 14.45 -8.47
C LEU A 17 -4.54 15.73 -7.71
N LEU A 18 -4.32 15.76 -6.38
CA LEU A 18 -4.42 16.97 -5.55
C LEU A 18 -3.21 17.87 -5.79
N LEU A 19 -2.03 17.37 -6.15
CA LEU A 19 -0.83 18.12 -6.50
C LEU A 19 -1.09 18.91 -7.78
N GLU A 20 -1.75 18.32 -8.78
CA GLU A 20 -2.20 19.05 -9.97
C GLU A 20 -3.19 20.17 -9.64
N ARG A 21 -4.20 19.88 -8.79
CA ARG A 21 -5.19 20.89 -8.36
C ARG A 21 -4.59 21.95 -7.43
N CYS A 22 -3.63 21.58 -6.60
CA CYS A 22 -2.94 22.47 -5.67
C CYS A 22 -1.90 23.29 -6.44
N ILE A 23 -1.05 22.74 -7.29
CA ILE A 23 -0.12 23.51 -8.16
C ILE A 23 -0.91 24.50 -9.01
N ALA A 24 -2.05 24.12 -9.60
CA ALA A 24 -2.90 25.04 -10.36
C ALA A 24 -3.56 26.17 -9.52
N ARG A 25 -3.72 25.97 -8.21
CA ARG A 25 -4.27 26.98 -7.25
C ARG A 25 -3.17 27.74 -6.49
N LEU A 26 -2.00 27.13 -6.29
CA LEU A 26 -0.85 27.62 -5.54
C LEU A 26 0.02 28.50 -6.44
N LEU A 27 0.13 28.18 -7.75
CA LEU A 27 0.63 29.11 -8.77
C LEU A 27 -0.20 30.40 -8.87
N ARG A 28 -1.44 30.41 -8.34
CA ARG A 28 -2.26 31.62 -8.22
C ARG A 28 -2.10 32.35 -6.87
N ARG A 29 -1.35 31.82 -5.90
CA ARG A 29 -1.38 32.28 -4.49
C ARG A 29 -0.05 32.29 -3.71
N LEU A 30 1.12 32.13 -4.33
CA LEU A 30 2.40 32.44 -3.66
C LEU A 30 2.31 33.87 -3.05
N SER A 31 2.54 34.20 -1.77
CA SER A 31 3.19 33.57 -0.59
C SER A 31 2.52 34.08 0.73
N PRO A 32 2.79 33.49 1.93
CA PRO A 32 3.91 33.94 2.79
C PRO A 32 4.63 32.75 3.53
N PRO A 33 5.69 32.96 4.35
CA PRO A 33 6.60 31.89 4.75
C PRO A 33 6.04 31.02 5.89
N LEU A 34 6.33 29.71 5.83
CA LEU A 34 6.01 28.76 6.91
C LEU A 34 7.05 28.83 8.04
N PRO A 35 6.63 28.56 9.29
CA PRO A 35 7.52 28.48 10.44
C PRO A 35 8.47 27.28 10.36
N PRO A 36 9.60 27.31 11.10
CA PRO A 36 10.62 26.28 11.04
C PRO A 36 10.12 24.94 11.59
N SER A 37 10.38 23.88 10.84
CA SER A 37 10.12 22.49 11.25
C SER A 37 11.03 22.10 12.43
N PRO A 38 10.55 21.25 13.36
CA PRO A 38 11.39 20.68 14.41
C PRO A 38 12.52 19.82 13.83
N PRO A 39 13.62 19.62 14.59
CA PRO A 39 14.80 18.91 14.09
C PRO A 39 14.45 17.48 13.69
N ALA A 40 14.75 17.15 12.43
CA ALA A 40 14.60 15.82 11.89
C ALA A 40 15.55 14.85 12.62
N ALA A 41 15.01 13.73 13.12
CA ALA A 41 15.84 12.60 13.51
C ALA A 41 16.56 12.09 12.25
N THR A 42 17.91 12.12 12.27
CA THR A 42 18.77 11.88 11.10
C THR A 42 18.95 10.41 10.75
N THR A 43 18.44 9.48 11.55
CA THR A 43 18.62 8.04 11.32
C THR A 43 17.32 7.39 10.86
N PRO A 44 17.28 6.78 9.66
CA PRO A 44 16.10 6.06 9.20
C PRO A 44 15.77 4.90 10.16
N PRO A 45 14.48 4.58 10.37
CA PRO A 45 14.09 3.45 11.19
C PRO A 45 14.66 2.16 10.60
N GLN A 46 15.40 1.40 11.41
CA GLN A 46 15.79 0.04 11.07
C GLN A 46 14.57 -0.86 11.24
N CYS A 47 14.02 -1.35 10.13
CA CYS A 47 13.09 -2.48 10.16
C CYS A 47 13.89 -3.78 10.30
N SER A 48 13.29 -4.80 10.91
CA SER A 48 13.89 -6.13 11.05
C SER A 48 14.32 -6.68 9.68
N SER A 49 15.50 -7.29 9.61
CA SER A 49 15.99 -7.93 8.37
C SER A 49 15.16 -9.18 8.11
N LEU A 50 14.34 -9.14 7.06
CA LEU A 50 13.54 -10.28 6.62
C LEU A 50 14.43 -11.34 5.97
N SER A 51 14.28 -12.60 6.36
CA SER A 51 14.81 -13.74 5.58
C SER A 51 13.86 -14.02 4.43
N TRP A 52 14.31 -13.80 3.20
CA TRP A 52 13.52 -14.01 1.98
C TRP A 52 13.50 -15.48 1.52
N ASP A 53 14.36 -16.32 2.09
CA ASP A 53 14.47 -17.74 1.73
C ASP A 53 13.29 -18.59 2.22
N GLU A 54 12.47 -18.06 3.13
CA GLU A 54 11.34 -18.76 3.77
C GLU A 54 9.96 -18.24 3.32
N VAL A 55 9.88 -17.52 2.19
CA VAL A 55 8.62 -16.94 1.71
C VAL A 55 7.71 -18.03 1.12
N MET A 56 6.55 -18.23 1.72
CA MET A 56 5.56 -19.26 1.39
C MET A 56 4.18 -18.65 1.07
N PRO A 57 3.38 -19.25 0.17
CA PRO A 57 1.99 -18.83 -0.06
C PRO A 57 1.15 -18.87 1.22
N LEU A 58 0.26 -17.89 1.39
CA LEU A 58 -0.69 -17.85 2.49
C LEU A 58 -2.01 -18.53 2.07
N GLY A 59 -2.55 -19.43 2.88
CA GLY A 59 -3.79 -20.15 2.58
C GLY A 59 -3.57 -21.58 2.05
N ALA A 60 -4.56 -22.44 2.27
CA ALA A 60 -4.57 -23.80 1.72
C ALA A 60 -5.15 -23.76 0.30
N LEU A 61 -4.38 -24.18 -0.70
CA LEU A 61 -4.89 -24.36 -2.06
C LEU A 61 -5.81 -25.60 -2.08
N PRO A 62 -7.02 -25.52 -2.66
CA PRO A 62 -7.82 -26.70 -2.94
C PRO A 62 -7.00 -27.69 -3.79
N ALA A 63 -7.08 -28.99 -3.48
CA ALA A 63 -6.27 -30.03 -4.13
C ALA A 63 -6.33 -30.01 -5.67
N GLN A 64 -7.45 -29.53 -6.23
CA GLN A 64 -7.69 -29.45 -7.68
C GLN A 64 -7.06 -28.22 -8.37
N MET A 65 -6.66 -27.19 -7.61
CA MET A 65 -6.02 -25.97 -8.14
C MET A 65 -4.51 -25.93 -7.85
N ALA A 66 -3.98 -26.98 -7.21
CA ALA A 66 -2.72 -26.94 -6.50
C ALA A 66 -1.52 -26.66 -7.40
N GLU A 67 -1.35 -27.35 -8.53
CA GLU A 67 -0.01 -27.41 -9.14
C GLU A 67 0.40 -26.13 -9.88
N ALA A 68 -0.42 -25.63 -10.82
CA ALA A 68 -0.08 -24.44 -11.62
C ALA A 68 -0.18 -23.12 -10.83
N VAL A 69 -1.16 -23.01 -9.92
CA VAL A 69 -1.32 -21.82 -9.06
C VAL A 69 -0.21 -21.81 -8.00
N SER A 70 0.13 -22.96 -7.40
CA SER A 70 1.25 -23.05 -6.46
C SER A 70 2.58 -22.72 -7.14
N ALA A 71 2.88 -23.27 -8.32
CA ALA A 71 4.11 -22.95 -9.04
C ALA A 71 4.23 -21.45 -9.35
N SER A 72 3.14 -20.82 -9.79
CA SER A 72 3.10 -19.37 -10.02
C SER A 72 3.30 -18.56 -8.74
N GLN A 73 2.69 -18.97 -7.62
CA GLN A 73 2.83 -18.30 -6.33
C GLN A 73 4.24 -18.46 -5.76
N HIS A 74 4.86 -19.63 -5.87
CA HIS A 74 6.26 -19.83 -5.46
C HIS A 74 7.25 -19.05 -6.33
N ALA A 75 6.99 -18.92 -7.64
CA ALA A 75 7.79 -18.06 -8.50
C ALA A 75 7.68 -16.59 -8.08
N LYS A 76 6.47 -16.10 -7.77
CA LYS A 76 6.24 -14.73 -7.25
C LYS A 76 6.87 -14.49 -5.89
N ALA A 77 6.81 -15.47 -4.99
CA ALA A 77 7.43 -15.40 -3.68
C ALA A 77 8.96 -15.17 -3.79
N ARG A 78 9.64 -15.93 -4.66
CA ARG A 78 11.07 -15.75 -4.95
C ARG A 78 11.35 -14.40 -5.61
N ALA A 79 10.58 -14.06 -6.64
CA ALA A 79 10.73 -12.81 -7.36
C ALA A 79 10.53 -11.58 -6.45
N ALA A 80 9.64 -11.66 -5.44
CA ALA A 80 9.40 -10.56 -4.52
C ALA A 80 10.67 -10.15 -3.75
N GLY A 81 11.48 -11.12 -3.29
CA GLY A 81 12.75 -10.81 -2.60
C GLY A 81 13.77 -10.14 -3.51
N GLU A 82 13.98 -10.72 -4.70
CA GLU A 82 14.88 -10.15 -5.71
C GLU A 82 14.44 -8.74 -6.14
N GLN A 83 13.14 -8.54 -6.34
CA GLN A 83 12.56 -7.26 -6.71
C GLN A 83 12.66 -6.23 -5.58
N PHE A 84 12.46 -6.64 -4.33
CA PHE A 84 12.64 -5.75 -3.19
C PHE A 84 14.07 -5.22 -3.14
N ALA A 85 15.07 -6.10 -3.23
CA ALA A 85 16.48 -5.74 -3.22
C ALA A 85 16.85 -4.87 -4.43
N ALA A 86 16.39 -5.23 -5.63
CA ALA A 86 16.66 -4.49 -6.85
C ALA A 86 16.06 -3.07 -6.82
N LEU A 87 14.83 -2.91 -6.31
CA LEU A 87 14.19 -1.61 -6.18
C LEU A 87 14.87 -0.73 -5.12
N ASP A 88 15.28 -1.29 -3.98
CA ASP A 88 15.99 -0.54 -2.95
C ASP A 88 17.37 -0.09 -3.44
N ALA A 89 18.08 -0.95 -4.18
CA ALA A 89 19.33 -0.60 -4.85
C ALA A 89 19.12 0.49 -5.92
N ALA A 90 18.06 0.41 -6.72
CA ALA A 90 17.74 1.41 -7.73
C ALA A 90 17.48 2.81 -7.12
N ILE A 91 16.80 2.85 -5.97
CA ILE A 91 16.61 4.10 -5.21
C ILE A 91 17.96 4.63 -4.70
N ALA A 92 18.80 3.75 -4.13
CA ALA A 92 20.10 4.14 -3.61
C ALA A 92 21.07 4.66 -4.69
N SER A 93 20.96 4.16 -5.92
CA SER A 93 21.76 4.60 -7.06
C SER A 93 21.19 5.82 -7.80
N CYS A 94 20.01 6.31 -7.42
CA CYS A 94 19.35 7.40 -8.12
C CYS A 94 19.81 8.77 -7.59
N ASP A 95 20.40 9.59 -8.47
CA ASP A 95 20.89 10.93 -8.14
C ASP A 95 19.76 11.90 -7.72
N ASP A 96 18.55 11.72 -8.26
CA ASP A 96 17.37 12.55 -7.95
C ASP A 96 16.47 11.87 -6.91
N THR A 97 17.03 11.72 -5.71
CA THR A 97 16.33 11.12 -4.56
C THR A 97 16.00 12.16 -3.49
N LEU A 98 14.77 12.10 -2.98
CA LEU A 98 14.26 12.93 -1.90
C LEU A 98 13.90 12.07 -0.70
N HIS A 99 14.46 12.40 0.47
CA HIS A 99 14.22 11.71 1.72
C HIS A 99 13.37 12.55 2.68
N PHE A 100 12.44 11.88 3.33
CA PHE A 100 11.50 12.44 4.28
C PHE A 100 11.44 11.58 5.53
N THR A 101 11.38 12.22 6.68
CA THR A 101 11.16 11.57 7.97
C THR A 101 9.98 12.22 8.67
N SER A 102 9.15 11.41 9.31
CA SER A 102 8.00 11.86 10.08
C SER A 102 7.85 11.04 11.35
N VAL A 103 7.47 11.70 12.43
CA VAL A 103 7.19 11.08 13.72
C VAL A 103 5.70 11.28 13.99
N ALA A 104 4.97 10.19 14.25
CA ALA A 104 3.53 10.25 14.51
C ALA A 104 3.24 10.37 16.02
N ASP A 105 3.99 9.62 16.83
CA ASP A 105 3.92 9.63 18.29
C ASP A 105 5.30 9.26 18.89
N ALA A 106 5.37 9.00 20.19
CA ALA A 106 6.61 8.65 20.89
C ALA A 106 7.33 7.41 20.33
N HIS A 107 6.62 6.55 19.59
CA HIS A 107 7.11 5.26 19.12
C HIS A 107 7.09 5.15 17.58
N ALA A 108 6.05 5.67 16.93
CA ALA A 108 5.81 5.53 15.50
C ALA A 108 6.65 6.52 14.69
N ARG A 109 7.53 5.97 13.85
CA ARG A 109 8.44 6.72 12.98
C ARG A 109 8.33 6.22 11.55
N LEU A 110 8.31 7.13 10.59
CA LEU A 110 8.26 6.83 9.16
C LEU A 110 9.41 7.52 8.45
N ALA A 111 10.08 6.77 7.58
CA ALA A 111 10.98 7.29 6.56
C ALA A 111 10.39 6.98 5.19
N LEU A 112 10.38 7.96 4.30
CA LEU A 112 9.93 7.87 2.91
C LEU A 112 11.06 8.38 2.01
N SER A 113 11.36 7.63 0.96
CA SER A 113 12.25 8.03 -0.12
C SER A 113 11.50 8.04 -1.44
N LEU A 114 11.69 9.08 -2.24
CA LEU A 114 11.14 9.21 -3.59
C LEU A 114 12.31 9.42 -4.54
N ALA A 115 12.46 8.56 -5.55
CA ALA A 115 13.52 8.64 -6.55
C ALA A 115 12.91 8.68 -7.95
N PHE A 116 13.43 9.55 -8.81
CA PHE A 116 12.90 9.78 -10.16
C PHE A 116 13.93 9.37 -11.21
N ALA A 117 13.61 8.37 -12.02
CA ALA A 117 14.48 7.90 -13.10
C ALA A 117 13.66 7.33 -14.25
N ASP A 118 14.05 7.64 -15.49
CA ASP A 118 13.49 7.04 -16.72
C ASP A 118 11.96 7.06 -16.84
N GLY A 119 11.32 8.13 -16.35
CA GLY A 119 9.85 8.26 -16.34
C GLY A 119 9.14 7.38 -15.30
N LEU A 120 9.90 6.73 -14.42
CA LEU A 120 9.41 5.99 -13.26
C LEU A 120 9.59 6.80 -11.98
N LEU A 121 8.61 6.68 -11.10
CA LEU A 121 8.73 7.07 -9.71
C LEU A 121 9.01 5.82 -8.88
N TYR A 122 10.20 5.76 -8.30
CA TYR A 122 10.55 4.76 -7.30
C TYR A 122 10.25 5.34 -5.92
N PHE A 123 9.76 4.48 -5.02
CA PHE A 123 9.47 4.88 -3.67
C PHE A 123 9.84 3.78 -2.68
N SER A 124 10.31 4.19 -1.51
CA SER A 124 10.58 3.29 -0.39
C SER A 124 10.02 3.93 0.87
N THR A 125 9.26 3.17 1.65
CA THR A 125 8.77 3.60 2.95
C THR A 125 9.14 2.56 3.99
N ARG A 126 9.73 3.02 5.08
CA ARG A 126 10.05 2.22 6.26
C ARG A 126 9.35 2.85 7.45
N CYS A 127 8.54 2.08 8.16
CA CYS A 127 7.87 2.53 9.36
C CYS A 127 8.16 1.58 10.51
N ALA A 128 8.65 2.15 11.61
CA ALA A 128 8.75 1.46 12.88
C ALA A 128 7.51 1.77 13.74
N ALA A 129 7.00 0.75 14.42
CA ALA A 129 5.90 0.83 15.37
C ALA A 129 4.62 1.48 14.79
N PHE A 130 4.30 1.13 13.55
CA PHE A 130 3.12 1.60 12.83
C PHE A 130 1.84 1.31 13.64
N PRO A 131 0.98 2.32 13.89
CA PRO A 131 -0.11 2.23 14.85
C PRO A 131 -1.39 1.59 14.25
N LEU A 132 -1.27 0.40 13.65
CA LEU A 132 -2.40 -0.43 13.23
C LEU A 132 -2.01 -1.92 13.28
N GLY A 133 -2.83 -2.76 13.90
CA GLY A 133 -2.60 -4.21 13.99
C GLY A 133 -2.71 -4.90 12.62
N LEU A 134 -2.09 -6.09 12.45
CA LEU A 134 -1.97 -6.78 11.15
C LEU A 134 -3.29 -7.24 10.54
N LEU A 135 -4.21 -7.78 11.35
CA LEU A 135 -5.50 -8.23 10.84
C LEU A 135 -6.35 -7.06 10.33
N PRO A 136 -6.58 -5.97 11.11
CA PRO A 136 -7.20 -4.73 10.61
C PRO A 136 -6.57 -4.24 9.30
N SER A 137 -5.25 -4.24 9.32
CA SER A 137 -4.36 -3.92 8.22
C SER A 137 -4.55 -4.80 6.98
N LEU A 138 -4.84 -6.08 7.14
CA LEU A 138 -5.05 -7.05 6.07
C LEU A 138 -6.49 -7.06 5.57
N THR A 139 -7.46 -6.80 6.44
CA THR A 139 -8.85 -6.65 6.03
C THR A 139 -9.03 -5.45 5.12
N ILE A 140 -8.35 -4.31 5.39
CA ILE A 140 -8.30 -3.18 4.43
C ILE A 140 -7.71 -3.61 3.08
N LEU A 141 -6.80 -4.59 3.08
CA LEU A 141 -6.13 -5.08 1.87
C LEU A 141 -6.92 -6.10 1.09
N HIS A 142 -7.81 -6.83 1.71
CA HIS A 142 -8.47 -7.96 1.09
C HIS A 142 -9.91 -7.60 0.74
N GLU A 143 -10.56 -6.81 1.59
CA GLU A 143 -11.92 -6.29 1.39
C GLU A 143 -11.90 -4.94 0.65
N PHE A 144 -11.40 -4.93 -0.58
CA PHE A 144 -11.20 -3.70 -1.37
C PHE A 144 -12.47 -2.88 -1.62
N ASP A 145 -13.65 -3.49 -1.59
CA ASP A 145 -14.92 -2.79 -1.75
C ASP A 145 -15.28 -1.95 -0.50
N LEU A 146 -14.89 -2.43 0.69
CA LEU A 146 -15.15 -1.76 1.96
C LEU A 146 -14.31 -0.48 2.13
N ILE A 147 -13.13 -0.41 1.50
CA ILE A 147 -12.25 0.76 1.60
C ILE A 147 -12.94 2.05 1.17
N LEU A 148 -13.86 1.96 0.21
CA LEU A 148 -14.59 3.10 -0.34
C LEU A 148 -15.47 3.78 0.71
N ALA A 149 -16.00 3.03 1.68
CA ALA A 149 -16.80 3.59 2.76
C ALA A 149 -15.96 4.43 3.74
N TRP A 150 -14.64 4.24 3.76
CA TRP A 150 -13.73 4.87 4.71
C TRP A 150 -12.95 6.03 4.11
N LEU A 151 -13.02 6.19 2.78
CA LEU A 151 -12.41 7.33 2.10
C LEU A 151 -13.17 8.61 2.44
N PRO A 152 -12.44 9.72 2.70
CA PRO A 152 -13.06 11.04 2.82
C PRO A 152 -13.97 11.33 1.61
N PRO A 153 -15.16 11.96 1.80
CA PRO A 153 -16.14 12.16 0.72
C PRO A 153 -15.56 12.80 -0.55
N LEU A 154 -14.64 13.76 -0.37
CA LEU A 154 -13.95 14.41 -1.47
C LEU A 154 -13.17 13.40 -2.33
N ILE A 155 -12.47 12.46 -1.70
CA ILE A 155 -11.67 11.43 -2.36
C ILE A 155 -12.59 10.36 -2.94
N ARG A 156 -13.57 9.89 -2.16
CA ARG A 156 -14.57 8.90 -2.58
C ARG A 156 -15.31 9.31 -3.85
N SER A 157 -15.62 10.61 -4.01
CA SER A 157 -16.30 11.15 -5.19
C SER A 157 -15.51 11.02 -6.49
N GLN A 158 -14.20 10.82 -6.41
CA GLN A 158 -13.32 10.64 -7.57
C GLN A 158 -13.12 9.16 -7.92
N VAL A 159 -13.56 8.23 -7.08
CA VAL A 159 -13.42 6.79 -7.32
C VAL A 159 -14.73 6.23 -7.82
N ASP A 160 -14.75 5.71 -9.04
CA ASP A 160 -15.95 5.04 -9.57
C ASP A 160 -16.13 3.68 -8.91
N HIS A 161 -15.08 2.87 -8.87
CA HIS A 161 -15.07 1.58 -8.18
C HIS A 161 -13.66 1.10 -7.85
N ILE A 162 -13.57 0.24 -6.84
CA ILE A 162 -12.45 -0.65 -6.56
C ILE A 162 -13.08 -1.98 -6.20
N ARG A 163 -12.71 -3.05 -6.90
CA ARG A 163 -13.29 -4.38 -6.69
C ARG A 163 -12.33 -5.48 -7.10
N VAL A 164 -12.52 -6.66 -6.52
CA VAL A 164 -11.89 -7.87 -7.03
C VAL A 164 -12.53 -8.22 -8.37
N ALA A 165 -11.73 -8.23 -9.43
CA ALA A 165 -12.14 -8.63 -10.77
C ALA A 165 -12.06 -10.14 -10.96
N HIS A 166 -11.08 -10.79 -10.31
CA HIS A 166 -10.90 -12.24 -10.33
C HIS A 166 -10.12 -12.71 -9.10
N SER A 167 -10.38 -13.91 -8.60
CA SER A 167 -9.59 -14.55 -7.54
C SER A 167 -8.96 -15.83 -8.09
N PHE A 168 -7.64 -15.87 -8.17
CA PHE A 168 -6.89 -17.08 -8.55
C PHE A 168 -6.72 -18.02 -7.35
N ALA A 169 -6.62 -17.45 -6.16
CA ALA A 169 -6.63 -18.14 -4.87
C ALA A 169 -7.09 -17.15 -3.78
N PRO A 170 -7.40 -17.61 -2.54
CA PRO A 170 -7.80 -16.71 -1.45
C PRO A 170 -6.79 -15.59 -1.17
N ASN A 171 -5.50 -15.84 -1.38
CA ASN A 171 -4.41 -14.87 -1.19
C ASN A 171 -3.92 -14.20 -2.49
N ASP A 172 -4.54 -14.49 -3.64
CA ASP A 172 -4.07 -14.09 -4.98
C ASP A 172 -5.25 -13.57 -5.81
N GLN A 173 -5.38 -12.26 -5.83
CA GLN A 173 -6.53 -11.56 -6.39
C GLN A 173 -6.09 -10.62 -7.51
N LEU A 174 -6.90 -10.52 -8.56
CA LEU A 174 -6.81 -9.49 -9.57
C LEU A 174 -7.82 -8.39 -9.23
N VAL A 175 -7.34 -7.18 -8.98
CA VAL A 175 -8.14 -6.04 -8.54
C VAL A 175 -8.30 -5.09 -9.71
N ALA A 176 -9.53 -4.61 -9.92
CA ALA A 176 -9.83 -3.55 -10.87
C ALA A 176 -10.23 -2.28 -10.13
N SER A 177 -9.63 -1.16 -10.52
CA SER A 177 -9.92 0.15 -9.95
C SER A 177 -10.13 1.18 -11.05
N ARG A 178 -11.13 2.06 -10.85
CA ARG A 178 -11.41 3.17 -11.75
C ARG A 178 -11.51 4.48 -10.99
N ILE A 179 -10.69 5.45 -11.40
CA ILE A 179 -10.60 6.78 -10.81
C ILE A 179 -10.88 7.79 -11.91
N ARG A 180 -11.77 8.74 -11.62
CA ARG A 180 -12.16 9.79 -12.55
C ARG A 180 -11.00 10.71 -12.86
N GLY A 181 -10.89 11.07 -14.13
CA GLY A 181 -9.99 12.11 -14.58
C GLY A 181 -10.44 13.49 -14.10
N PHE A 182 -9.61 14.49 -14.34
CA PHE A 182 -9.95 15.86 -14.02
C PHE A 182 -9.49 16.82 -15.11
N GLY A 183 -10.44 17.62 -15.63
CA GLY A 183 -10.15 18.58 -16.69
C GLY A 183 -9.53 17.88 -17.90
N PRO A 184 -8.32 18.25 -18.35
CA PRO A 184 -7.65 17.62 -19.48
C PRO A 184 -6.97 16.28 -19.13
N ILE A 185 -6.87 15.92 -17.85
CA ILE A 185 -6.20 14.69 -17.42
C ILE A 185 -7.19 13.51 -17.54
N PRO A 186 -6.84 12.47 -18.31
CA PRO A 186 -7.70 11.29 -18.45
C PRO A 186 -7.90 10.59 -17.11
N GLY A 187 -9.01 9.88 -16.98
CA GLY A 187 -9.23 8.99 -15.84
C GLY A 187 -8.25 7.81 -15.85
N ILE A 188 -8.18 7.12 -14.74
CA ILE A 188 -7.36 5.91 -14.59
C ILE A 188 -8.28 4.71 -14.52
N ASP A 189 -8.07 3.73 -15.40
CA ASP A 189 -8.74 2.42 -15.39
C ASP A 189 -7.68 1.33 -15.31
N ASP A 190 -7.48 0.83 -14.10
CA ASP A 190 -6.33 0.02 -13.76
C ASP A 190 -6.72 -1.38 -13.31
N VAL A 191 -5.83 -2.32 -13.59
CA VAL A 191 -5.94 -3.72 -13.18
C VAL A 191 -4.59 -4.16 -12.65
N TRP A 192 -4.55 -4.69 -11.43
CA TRP A 192 -3.31 -5.12 -10.80
C TRP A 192 -3.55 -6.38 -9.97
N ASN A 193 -2.54 -7.24 -9.94
CA ASN A 193 -2.56 -8.45 -9.15
C ASN A 193 -2.00 -8.17 -7.76
N PHE A 194 -2.69 -8.70 -6.76
CA PHE A 194 -2.39 -8.57 -5.35
C PHE A 194 -2.20 -9.95 -4.78
N VAL A 195 -0.99 -10.24 -4.27
CA VAL A 195 -0.66 -11.53 -3.70
C VAL A 195 -0.06 -11.39 -2.31
N VAL A 196 -0.53 -12.24 -1.39
CA VAL A 196 -0.09 -12.26 0.00
C VAL A 196 0.66 -13.56 0.30
N PHE A 197 1.81 -13.44 0.96
CA PHE A 197 2.69 -14.52 1.37
C PHE A 197 3.02 -14.40 2.87
N ARG A 198 3.53 -15.49 3.44
CA ARG A 198 4.16 -15.56 4.75
C ARG A 198 5.67 -15.67 4.57
N ALA A 199 6.47 -15.03 5.40
CA ALA A 199 7.92 -15.26 5.47
C ALA A 199 8.37 -15.30 6.92
N GLY A 200 8.60 -16.48 7.48
CA GLY A 200 8.80 -16.65 8.93
C GLY A 200 7.64 -16.05 9.74
N ALA A 201 7.94 -15.05 10.59
CA ALA A 201 6.97 -14.27 11.36
C ALA A 201 6.49 -12.99 10.65
N ALA A 202 6.75 -12.85 9.35
CA ALA A 202 6.36 -11.70 8.56
C ALA A 202 5.24 -12.03 7.58
N LEU A 203 4.47 -11.01 7.26
CA LEU A 203 3.60 -10.98 6.10
C LEU A 203 4.36 -10.30 4.95
N VAL A 204 4.33 -10.89 3.76
CA VAL A 204 4.85 -10.28 2.54
C VAL A 204 3.70 -10.06 1.56
N VAL A 205 3.71 -8.93 0.87
CA VAL A 205 2.74 -8.62 -0.17
C VAL A 205 3.46 -8.19 -1.43
N HIS A 206 2.96 -8.71 -2.54
CA HIS A 206 3.43 -8.43 -3.88
C HIS A 206 2.28 -7.86 -4.69
N VAL A 207 2.53 -6.72 -5.33
CA VAL A 207 1.58 -6.07 -6.22
C VAL A 207 2.26 -5.81 -7.55
N GLU A 208 1.62 -6.21 -8.64
CA GLU A 208 2.10 -5.93 -10.00
C GLU A 208 0.93 -5.63 -10.93
N ASP A 209 1.16 -4.79 -11.94
CA ASP A 209 0.23 -4.70 -13.06
C ASP A 209 0.56 -5.72 -14.16
N PRO A 210 -0.43 -6.08 -15.00
CA PRO A 210 -0.17 -6.79 -16.23
C PRO A 210 0.81 -6.01 -17.13
N PRO A 211 1.63 -6.72 -17.94
CA PRO A 211 2.55 -6.08 -18.86
C PRO A 211 1.85 -5.06 -19.78
N ARG A 212 2.55 -4.00 -20.15
CA ARG A 212 2.02 -2.96 -21.03
C ARG A 212 1.49 -3.56 -22.33
N GLY A 213 0.24 -3.23 -22.67
CA GLY A 213 -0.42 -3.73 -23.88
C GLY A 213 -1.00 -5.14 -23.76
N ALA A 214 -0.90 -5.78 -22.59
CA ALA A 214 -1.52 -7.08 -22.38
C ALA A 214 -3.04 -7.01 -22.51
N THR A 215 -3.60 -7.93 -23.30
CA THR A 215 -5.05 -8.17 -23.42
C THR A 215 -5.51 -9.31 -22.51
N THR A 216 -4.56 -10.09 -21.97
CA THR A 216 -4.82 -11.18 -21.03
C THR A 216 -3.76 -11.19 -19.93
N PHE A 217 -4.14 -11.65 -18.74
CA PHE A 217 -3.22 -11.86 -17.62
C PHE A 217 -3.57 -13.19 -16.95
N ARG A 218 -2.64 -14.16 -16.97
CA ARG A 218 -2.87 -15.52 -16.44
C ARG A 218 -4.19 -16.14 -16.93
N LYS A 219 -4.43 -16.04 -18.25
CA LYS A 219 -5.65 -16.49 -18.95
C LYS A 219 -6.93 -15.71 -18.62
N PHE A 220 -6.90 -14.74 -17.71
CA PHE A 220 -8.00 -13.81 -17.51
C PHE A 220 -7.97 -12.72 -18.60
N ALA A 221 -9.10 -12.51 -19.28
CA ALA A 221 -9.22 -11.46 -20.29
C ALA A 221 -9.31 -10.08 -19.63
N LEU A 222 -8.39 -9.18 -19.99
CA LEU A 222 -8.36 -7.83 -19.44
C LEU A 222 -9.35 -6.95 -20.22
N PRO A 223 -10.30 -6.26 -19.55
CA PRO A 223 -11.19 -5.36 -20.25
C PRO A 223 -10.38 -4.21 -20.86
N PRO A 224 -10.75 -3.69 -22.04
CA PRO A 224 -10.15 -2.47 -22.56
C PRO A 224 -10.55 -1.27 -21.69
N PRO A 225 -9.67 -0.26 -21.52
CA PRO A 225 -10.04 0.95 -20.79
C PRO A 225 -11.16 1.69 -21.53
N PRO A 226 -12.17 2.21 -20.82
CA PRO A 226 -13.24 2.99 -21.44
C PRO A 226 -12.73 4.32 -21.99
N HIS A 227 -13.50 4.93 -22.88
CA HIS A 227 -13.15 6.23 -23.48
C HIS A 227 -12.91 7.30 -22.39
N GLY A 228 -11.81 8.04 -22.51
CA GLY A 228 -11.40 9.05 -21.54
C GLY A 228 -10.63 8.50 -20.33
N TYR A 229 -10.31 7.21 -20.31
CA TYR A 229 -9.50 6.56 -19.28
C TYR A 229 -8.22 5.97 -19.89
N SER A 230 -7.18 5.91 -19.08
CA SER A 230 -5.89 5.32 -19.40
C SER A 230 -5.52 4.26 -18.37
N ARG A 231 -4.81 3.21 -18.82
CA ARG A 231 -4.28 2.18 -17.92
C ARG A 231 -2.90 2.59 -17.40
N LEU A 232 -2.71 2.48 -16.09
CA LEU A 232 -1.38 2.62 -15.51
C LEU A 232 -0.51 1.43 -15.94
N HIS A 233 0.80 1.63 -15.96
CA HIS A 233 1.74 0.58 -16.29
C HIS A 233 3.00 0.70 -15.41
N GLY A 234 3.74 -0.39 -15.27
CA GLY A 234 4.98 -0.41 -14.50
C GLY A 234 4.78 -0.31 -12.99
N LEU A 235 3.57 -0.56 -12.48
CA LEU A 235 3.31 -0.74 -11.07
C LEU A 235 3.97 -2.03 -10.59
N LEU A 236 4.87 -1.89 -9.63
CA LEU A 236 5.41 -3.01 -8.87
C LEU A 236 5.60 -2.55 -7.43
N VAL A 237 5.06 -3.29 -6.47
CA VAL A 237 5.24 -3.02 -5.05
C VAL A 237 5.52 -4.32 -4.32
N VAL A 238 6.58 -4.30 -3.51
CA VAL A 238 6.87 -5.36 -2.55
C VAL A 238 6.87 -4.76 -1.16
N ALA A 239 6.03 -5.32 -0.28
CA ALA A 239 5.89 -4.89 1.09
C ALA A 239 6.08 -6.07 2.04
N HIS A 240 6.63 -5.81 3.22
CA HIS A 240 6.60 -6.75 4.32
C HIS A 240 6.23 -6.06 5.64
N ALA A 241 5.60 -6.83 6.53
CA ALA A 241 5.19 -6.37 7.85
C ALA A 241 5.53 -7.44 8.90
N THR A 242 6.09 -6.99 10.02
CA THR A 242 6.41 -7.82 11.20
C THR A 242 5.78 -7.20 12.46
N PRO A 243 5.55 -7.97 13.54
CA PRO A 243 5.09 -7.40 14.79
C PRO A 243 6.19 -6.48 15.35
N SER A 244 5.81 -5.28 15.79
CA SER A 244 6.76 -4.35 16.40
C SER A 244 7.06 -4.75 17.84
N ARG A 245 8.28 -4.44 18.31
CA ARG A 245 8.69 -4.61 19.71
C ARG A 245 8.29 -3.43 20.62
N ALA A 246 7.73 -2.36 20.05
CA ALA A 246 7.30 -1.19 20.81
C ALA A 246 6.13 -1.52 21.77
N PRO A 247 6.02 -0.83 22.92
CA PRO A 247 4.95 -1.10 23.90
C PRO A 247 3.55 -0.95 23.28
N THR A 248 2.69 -1.91 23.58
CA THR A 248 1.33 -2.07 23.02
C THR A 248 0.28 -1.83 24.09
N PRO A 249 -0.11 -0.57 24.31
CA PRO A 249 -1.55 -0.25 24.40
C PRO A 249 -1.93 1.04 23.65
N PRO A 250 -3.15 1.15 23.06
CA PRO A 250 -4.25 0.16 23.05
C PRO A 250 -4.29 -0.78 21.82
N TYR A 251 -3.34 -0.70 20.89
CA TYR A 251 -3.33 -1.54 19.67
C TYR A 251 -1.98 -2.21 19.42
N ALA A 252 -2.00 -3.40 18.81
CA ALA A 252 -0.80 -4.05 18.29
C ALA A 252 -0.15 -3.18 17.19
N ARG A 253 1.17 -3.03 17.24
CA ARG A 253 1.94 -2.20 16.30
C ARG A 253 2.76 -3.06 15.35
N LEU A 254 3.05 -2.53 14.16
CA LEU A 254 3.79 -3.24 13.12
C LEU A 254 5.04 -2.50 12.69
N ASP A 255 6.12 -3.23 12.42
CA ASP A 255 7.22 -2.69 11.64
C ASP A 255 6.97 -3.06 10.18
N VAL A 256 6.87 -2.04 9.33
CA VAL A 256 6.47 -2.16 7.92
C VAL A 256 7.57 -1.60 7.05
N ALA A 257 7.95 -2.33 6.01
CA ALA A 257 8.75 -1.76 4.94
C ALA A 257 8.09 -2.10 3.60
N PHE A 258 8.06 -1.12 2.70
CA PHE A 258 7.65 -1.37 1.33
C PHE A 258 8.49 -0.56 0.37
N VAL A 259 8.71 -1.15 -0.80
CA VAL A 259 9.42 -0.53 -1.91
C VAL A 259 8.63 -0.79 -3.16
N GLY A 260 8.60 0.19 -4.06
CA GLY A 260 7.88 0.05 -5.30
C GLY A 260 8.33 1.02 -6.37
N LYS A 261 7.75 0.83 -7.55
CA LYS A 261 7.84 1.72 -8.68
C LYS A 261 6.49 1.82 -9.37
N VAL A 262 6.30 2.92 -10.08
CA VAL A 262 5.15 3.15 -10.95
C VAL A 262 5.55 4.05 -12.10
N PHE A 263 4.96 3.87 -13.28
CA PHE A 263 5.08 4.86 -14.34
C PHE A 263 4.49 6.19 -13.88
N PHE A 264 5.28 7.25 -14.04
CA PHE A 264 4.91 8.57 -13.60
C PHE A 264 4.64 9.46 -14.81
N PRO A 265 3.35 9.70 -15.16
CA PRO A 265 2.99 10.34 -16.43
C PRO A 265 3.32 11.84 -16.46
N VAL A 266 3.64 12.45 -15.32
CA VAL A 266 4.00 13.87 -15.23
C VAL A 266 5.52 14.00 -15.40
N PRO A 267 6.00 14.73 -16.41
CA PRO A 267 7.42 15.00 -16.58
C PRO A 267 8.06 15.61 -15.34
N ARG A 268 9.26 15.14 -14.98
CA ARG A 268 9.98 15.54 -13.76
C ARG A 268 10.19 17.06 -13.65
N TRP A 269 10.38 17.76 -14.76
CA TRP A 269 10.57 19.22 -14.80
C TRP A 269 9.31 20.01 -14.42
N LEU A 270 8.11 19.41 -14.48
CA LEU A 270 6.85 20.00 -13.98
C LEU A 270 6.69 19.88 -12.46
N LEU A 271 7.54 19.08 -11.79
CA LEU A 271 7.52 18.89 -10.35
C LEU A 271 8.77 19.45 -9.66
N PRO A 272 8.92 20.78 -9.55
CA PRO A 272 10.04 21.37 -8.83
C PRO A 272 10.27 20.73 -7.45
N THR A 273 11.53 20.38 -7.15
CA THR A 273 11.92 19.79 -5.85
C THR A 273 11.37 20.56 -4.64
N PRO A 274 11.36 21.92 -4.62
CA PRO A 274 10.78 22.67 -3.51
C PRO A 274 9.29 22.38 -3.27
N ILE A 275 8.51 22.14 -4.34
CA ILE A 275 7.09 21.82 -4.24
C ILE A 275 6.91 20.45 -3.60
N ILE A 276 7.67 19.45 -4.05
CA ILE A 276 7.64 18.10 -3.48
C ILE A 276 8.03 18.16 -2.00
N ARG A 277 9.10 18.89 -1.67
CA ARG A 277 9.60 19.03 -0.30
C ARG A 277 8.62 19.70 0.66
N TRP A 278 7.83 20.65 0.17
CA TRP A 278 6.77 21.29 0.96
C TRP A 278 5.55 20.38 1.11
N PHE A 279 5.17 19.71 0.03
CA PHE A 279 3.92 19.01 -0.07
C PHE A 279 3.91 17.65 0.63
N VAL A 280 4.99 16.86 0.47
CA VAL A 280 5.06 15.52 1.10
C VAL A 280 4.87 15.59 2.62
N PRO A 281 5.52 16.50 3.38
CA PRO A 281 5.25 16.65 4.82
C PRO A 281 3.82 17.11 5.13
N PHE A 282 3.18 17.91 4.27
CA PHE A 282 1.78 18.27 4.44
C PHE A 282 0.87 17.05 4.32
N VAL A 283 1.12 16.19 3.34
CA VAL A 283 0.38 14.94 3.13
C VAL A 283 0.55 13.99 4.31
N LEU A 284 1.80 13.77 4.76
CA LEU A 284 2.07 12.89 5.90
C LEU A 284 1.30 13.34 7.16
N ARG A 285 1.20 14.66 7.39
CA ARG A 285 0.39 15.22 8.49
C ARG A 285 -1.12 14.96 8.35
N LEU A 286 -1.64 14.85 7.12
CA LEU A 286 -3.05 14.50 6.88
C LEU A 286 -3.30 12.98 7.03
N VAL A 287 -2.35 12.15 6.61
CA VAL A 287 -2.48 10.70 6.62
C VAL A 287 -2.40 10.14 8.04
N TRP A 288 -1.52 10.66 8.90
CA TRP A 288 -1.34 10.14 10.26
C TRP A 288 -2.64 10.09 11.09
N PRO A 289 -3.43 11.18 11.21
CA PRO A 289 -4.70 11.14 11.90
C PRO A 289 -5.70 10.13 11.31
N MET A 290 -5.68 9.93 9.99
CA MET A 290 -6.53 8.93 9.35
C MET A 290 -6.15 7.52 9.77
N VAL A 291 -4.84 7.22 9.83
CA VAL A 291 -4.33 5.92 10.27
C VAL A 291 -4.83 5.59 11.68
N PHE A 292 -4.75 6.54 12.62
CA PHE A 292 -5.26 6.32 13.97
C PHE A 292 -6.77 6.06 14.00
N ARG A 293 -7.54 6.74 13.14
CA ARG A 293 -9.00 6.52 13.01
C ARG A 293 -9.34 5.16 12.40
N LEU A 294 -8.48 4.58 11.57
CA LEU A 294 -8.73 3.27 10.96
C LEU A 294 -8.86 2.17 12.01
N ASN A 295 -8.14 2.24 13.14
CA ASN A 295 -8.35 1.29 14.25
C ASN A 295 -9.81 1.28 14.74
N GLY A 296 -10.43 2.46 14.88
CA GLY A 296 -11.84 2.57 15.30
C GLY A 296 -12.84 2.15 14.22
N ILE A 297 -12.51 2.38 12.95
CA ILE A 297 -13.34 1.98 11.80
C ILE A 297 -13.39 0.45 11.65
N LEU A 298 -12.33 -0.26 12.05
CA LEU A 298 -12.26 -1.72 11.91
C LEU A 298 -13.04 -2.47 13.01
N ALA A 299 -13.59 -1.71 13.97
CA ALA A 299 -14.68 -2.16 14.83
C ALA A 299 -16.06 -2.11 14.15
N ASP A 300 -16.16 -1.66 12.88
CA ASP A 300 -17.41 -1.67 12.11
C ASP A 300 -17.93 -3.11 11.97
N ALA A 301 -19.20 -3.30 12.34
CA ALA A 301 -19.88 -4.59 12.30
C ALA A 301 -19.91 -5.24 10.91
N ARG A 302 -19.75 -4.49 9.82
CA ARG A 302 -19.67 -5.03 8.44
C ARG A 302 -18.34 -5.72 8.20
N VAL A 303 -17.25 -5.11 8.69
CA VAL A 303 -15.89 -5.67 8.60
C VAL A 303 -15.80 -6.93 9.42
N GLN A 304 -16.23 -6.84 10.68
CA GLN A 304 -16.21 -7.97 11.60
C GLN A 304 -17.00 -9.16 11.05
N ARG A 305 -18.20 -8.93 10.49
CA ARG A 305 -18.98 -9.99 9.86
C ARG A 305 -18.29 -10.65 8.68
N ARG A 306 -17.56 -9.90 7.85
CA ARG A 306 -16.86 -10.46 6.69
C ARG A 306 -15.66 -11.30 7.10
N VAL A 307 -14.85 -10.77 8.02
CA VAL A 307 -13.74 -11.50 8.63
C VAL A 307 -14.23 -12.75 9.36
N GLN A 308 -15.35 -12.69 10.08
CA GLN A 308 -15.96 -13.85 10.74
C GLN A 308 -16.55 -14.86 9.76
N SER A 309 -17.14 -14.39 8.65
CA SER A 309 -17.72 -15.29 7.65
C SER A 309 -16.65 -16.10 6.91
N ASP A 310 -15.45 -15.52 6.75
CA ASP A 310 -14.25 -16.11 6.15
C ASP A 310 -14.54 -17.14 5.06
N VAL A 311 -15.34 -16.75 4.06
CA VAL A 311 -15.92 -17.67 3.06
C VAL A 311 -14.85 -18.51 2.36
N ASP A 312 -13.67 -17.92 2.16
CA ASP A 312 -12.54 -18.52 1.45
C ASP A 312 -11.47 -19.10 2.39
N GLY A 313 -11.65 -19.05 3.71
CA GLY A 313 -10.72 -19.58 4.71
C GLY A 313 -9.40 -18.80 4.85
N PHE A 314 -9.34 -17.57 4.33
CA PHE A 314 -8.13 -16.74 4.28
C PHE A 314 -7.74 -16.27 5.69
N TYR A 315 -8.68 -15.75 6.46
CA TYR A 315 -8.42 -15.19 7.79
C TYR A 315 -8.09 -16.30 8.80
N ALA A 316 -8.77 -17.45 8.73
CA ALA A 316 -8.45 -18.62 9.54
C ALA A 316 -7.06 -19.18 9.23
N ALA A 317 -6.64 -19.17 7.96
CA ALA A 317 -5.29 -19.57 7.58
C ALA A 317 -4.23 -18.59 8.09
N LEU A 318 -4.51 -17.28 8.03
CA LEU A 318 -3.65 -16.24 8.57
C LEU A 318 -3.44 -16.44 10.08
N GLU A 319 -4.51 -16.55 10.85
CA GLU A 319 -4.44 -16.74 12.31
C GLU A 319 -3.66 -17.99 12.70
N ARG A 320 -3.85 -19.10 11.98
CA ARG A 320 -3.13 -20.36 12.21
C ARG A 320 -1.64 -20.23 11.93
N GLN A 321 -1.27 -19.55 10.84
CA GLN A 321 0.12 -19.50 10.39
C GLN A 321 0.92 -18.35 11.01
N LEU A 322 0.23 -17.33 11.53
CA LEU A 322 0.79 -16.11 12.08
C LEU A 322 0.07 -15.73 13.40
N PRO A 323 0.19 -16.55 14.46
CA PRO A 323 -0.60 -16.40 15.70
C PRO A 323 -0.27 -15.12 16.49
N ALA A 324 0.95 -14.61 16.37
CA ALA A 324 1.36 -13.32 16.94
C ALA A 324 0.56 -12.11 16.40
N PHE A 325 -0.30 -12.35 15.40
CA PHE A 325 -1.09 -11.35 14.72
C PHE A 325 -2.61 -11.61 14.79
N GLY A 326 -3.04 -12.70 15.44
CA GLY A 326 -4.42 -13.20 15.39
C GLY A 326 -5.40 -12.58 16.38
N SER A 327 -4.97 -11.76 17.34
CA SER A 327 -5.92 -11.10 18.24
C SER A 327 -6.41 -9.79 17.64
N PHE A 328 -7.65 -9.76 17.12
CA PHE A 328 -8.53 -8.61 17.44
C PHE A 328 -8.39 -8.43 18.95
N ALA A 329 -8.07 -7.23 19.43
CA ALA A 329 -7.86 -6.98 20.85
C ALA A 329 -9.03 -7.56 21.66
N ALA A 330 -8.83 -8.77 22.20
CA ALA A 330 -9.72 -9.43 23.15
C ALA A 330 -9.25 -9.01 24.54
N GLU A 331 -9.14 -7.70 24.77
CA GLU A 331 -8.79 -7.14 26.08
C GLU A 331 -9.62 -5.89 26.42
N GLU A 332 -10.78 -5.70 25.77
CA GLU A 332 -11.78 -4.71 26.20
C GLU A 332 -13.18 -5.29 26.46
N THR A 333 -13.29 -6.61 26.62
CA THR A 333 -14.51 -7.28 27.11
C THR A 333 -14.33 -8.00 28.46
N ALA A 334 -13.18 -7.86 29.12
CA ALA A 334 -12.96 -8.42 30.46
C ALA A 334 -13.06 -7.39 31.61
N LYS A 335 -13.49 -6.15 31.32
CA LYS A 335 -13.76 -5.12 32.34
C LYS A 335 -14.98 -4.27 31.99
N CYS A 336 -16.15 -4.90 31.98
CA CYS A 336 -17.45 -4.30 32.28
C CYS A 336 -18.30 -5.37 32.96
#